data_AF-A0A0W8DR90-F1
#
_entry.id   AF-A0A0W8DR90-F1
#
_cell.length_a   1.000
_cell.length_b   1.000
_cell.length_c   1.000
_cell.angle_alpha   90.00
_cell.angle_beta   90.00
_cell.angle_gamma   90.00
#
_symmetry.space_group_name_H-M   'P 1'
#
loop_
_entity.id
_entity.type
_entity.pdbx_description
1 polymer ?
#
loop_
_entity_poly.entity_id
_entity_poly.type
_entity_poly.pdbx_seq_one_letter_code
_entity_poly.pdbx_strand_id
1 'polypeptide(L)'
;MRAFLSHCYVKSTKNNAVRHRRFIEEMQLNSEAAIAKVREQSEARTQEEMGALSAAEEQLTAGASFQALQTLVRRLFQPTSLKDLFVGVSSTFAQILHGSAAVLFLFDPSSNELWTQREENQLIQVPASLGIAGSTLSSGSTLLIVDVSADPRFHPMVDQFALSGLQQDDSTISQSNLNYSKPTHGMVSSALVSTDGS
;
A
#
# COMPACT_ATOMS: atom_id res chain seq x y z
N MET A 1 50.70 -36.81 -66.45
CA MET A 1 50.35 -35.44 -65.99
C MET A 1 48.90 -35.27 -65.54
N ARG A 2 47.88 -35.77 -66.28
CA ARG A 2 46.46 -35.55 -65.93
C ARG A 2 46.01 -36.06 -64.56
N ALA A 3 46.47 -37.24 -64.12
CA ALA A 3 46.08 -37.83 -62.83
C ALA A 3 46.64 -37.03 -61.62
N PHE A 4 47.84 -36.46 -61.75
CA PHE A 4 48.47 -35.65 -60.70
C PHE A 4 47.74 -34.32 -60.51
N LEU A 5 47.40 -33.63 -61.60
CA LEU A 5 46.64 -32.38 -61.57
C LEU A 5 45.22 -32.57 -61.00
N SER A 6 44.56 -33.70 -61.32
CA SER A 6 43.26 -34.06 -60.74
C SER A 6 43.35 -34.30 -59.23
N HIS A 7 44.38 -35.01 -58.77
CA HIS A 7 44.60 -35.27 -57.33
C HIS A 7 44.95 -33.99 -56.56
N CYS A 8 45.75 -33.08 -57.15
CA CYS A 8 46.04 -31.77 -56.58
C CYS A 8 44.78 -30.88 -56.52
N TYR A 9 43.93 -30.91 -57.56
CA TYR A 9 42.67 -30.17 -57.58
C TYR A 9 41.70 -30.67 -56.50
N VAL A 10 41.52 -32.00 -56.39
CA VAL A 10 40.65 -32.63 -55.37
C VAL A 10 41.18 -32.41 -53.95
N LYS A 11 42.50 -32.43 -53.73
CA LYS A 11 43.09 -32.08 -52.43
C LYS A 11 42.87 -30.61 -52.09
N SER A 12 43.04 -29.71 -53.06
CA SER A 12 42.85 -28.27 -52.87
C SER A 12 41.39 -27.93 -52.52
N THR A 13 40.42 -28.50 -53.24
CA THR A 13 38.99 -28.28 -52.96
C THR A 13 38.57 -28.84 -51.60
N LYS A 14 39.06 -30.02 -51.21
CA LYS A 14 38.84 -30.57 -49.86
C LYS A 14 39.45 -29.68 -48.77
N ASN A 15 40.67 -29.18 -48.97
CA ASN A 15 41.35 -28.35 -47.98
C ASN A 15 40.66 -26.99 -47.81
N ASN A 16 40.18 -26.40 -48.91
CA ASN A 16 39.39 -25.17 -48.90
C ASN A 16 38.03 -25.36 -48.23
N ALA A 17 37.32 -26.46 -48.49
CA ALA A 17 36.05 -26.76 -47.85
C ALA A 17 36.19 -26.95 -46.32
N VAL A 18 37.30 -27.54 -45.87
CA VAL A 18 37.59 -27.68 -44.43
C VAL A 18 37.94 -26.33 -43.79
N ARG A 19 38.72 -25.48 -44.47
CA ARG A 19 39.02 -24.12 -43.99
C ARG A 19 37.77 -23.24 -43.90
N HIS A 20 36.90 -23.27 -44.91
CA HIS A 20 35.65 -22.51 -44.91
C HIS A 20 34.72 -22.94 -43.78
N ARG A 21 34.57 -24.25 -43.56
CA ARG A 21 33.75 -24.78 -42.47
C ARG A 21 34.24 -24.31 -41.10
N ARG A 22 35.55 -24.40 -40.87
CA ARG A 22 36.18 -23.99 -39.62
C ARG A 22 36.01 -22.49 -39.34
N PHE A 23 36.07 -21.67 -40.39
CA PHE A 23 35.83 -20.23 -40.31
C PHE A 23 34.36 -19.89 -39.97
N ILE A 24 33.40 -20.63 -40.53
CA ILE A 24 31.97 -20.46 -40.20
C ILE A 24 31.68 -20.85 -38.75
N GLU A 25 32.27 -21.96 -38.28
CA GLU A 25 32.15 -22.41 -36.88
C GLU A 25 32.74 -21.39 -35.90
N GLU A 26 33.92 -20.82 -36.20
CA GLU A 26 34.51 -19.73 -35.39
C GLU A 26 33.64 -18.47 -35.37
N MET A 27 33.09 -18.07 -36.53
CA MET A 27 32.18 -16.93 -36.61
C MET A 27 30.90 -17.16 -35.79
N GLN A 28 30.35 -18.37 -35.82
CA GLN A 28 29.17 -18.73 -35.03
C GLN A 28 29.47 -18.69 -33.53
N LEU A 29 30.55 -19.32 -33.07
CA LEU A 29 30.98 -19.30 -31.66
C LEU A 29 31.23 -17.89 -31.14
N ASN A 30 31.91 -17.04 -31.93
CA ASN A 30 32.16 -15.66 -31.55
C ASN A 30 30.86 -14.84 -31.49
N SER A 31 29.88 -15.11 -32.37
CA SER A 31 28.59 -14.41 -32.36
C SER A 31 27.74 -14.78 -31.14
N GLU A 32 27.72 -16.06 -30.75
CA GLU A 32 27.01 -16.53 -29.57
C GLU A 32 27.63 -15.97 -28.29
N ALA A 33 28.97 -15.96 -28.21
CA ALA A 33 29.69 -15.37 -27.08
C ALA A 33 29.43 -13.86 -26.94
N ALA A 34 29.36 -13.13 -28.07
CA ALA A 34 29.04 -11.70 -28.06
C ALA A 34 27.60 -11.45 -27.58
N ILE A 35 26.64 -12.25 -28.03
CA ILE A 35 25.23 -12.14 -27.60
C ILE A 35 25.08 -12.45 -26.11
N ALA A 36 25.74 -13.50 -25.62
CA ALA A 36 25.72 -13.88 -24.21
C ALA A 36 26.26 -12.74 -23.32
N LYS A 37 27.37 -12.12 -23.73
CA LYS A 37 27.99 -11.03 -22.99
C LYS A 37 27.13 -9.76 -22.94
N VAL A 38 26.49 -9.41 -24.07
CA VAL A 38 25.56 -8.26 -24.11
C VAL A 38 24.35 -8.53 -23.22
N ARG A 39 23.82 -9.75 -23.24
CA ARG A 39 22.69 -10.15 -22.40
C ARG A 39 23.04 -10.08 -20.91
N GLU A 40 24.17 -10.67 -20.51
CA GLU A 40 24.66 -10.61 -19.13
C GLU A 40 24.89 -9.17 -18.64
N GLN A 41 25.48 -8.31 -19.48
CA GLN A 41 25.65 -6.89 -19.16
C GLN A 41 24.32 -6.13 -19.07
N SER A 42 23.34 -6.47 -19.91
CA SER A 42 22.01 -5.87 -19.85
C SER A 42 21.26 -6.30 -18.59
N GLU A 43 21.35 -7.58 -18.23
CA GLU A 43 20.73 -8.14 -17.03
C GLU A 43 21.34 -7.51 -15.77
N ALA A 44 22.67 -7.42 -15.68
CA ALA A 44 23.36 -6.74 -14.58
C ALA A 44 22.96 -5.26 -14.43
N ARG A 45 22.91 -4.50 -15.54
CA ARG A 45 22.47 -3.09 -15.51
C ARG A 45 21.03 -2.95 -15.06
N THR A 46 20.12 -3.80 -15.58
CA THR A 46 18.71 -3.75 -15.16
C THR A 46 18.55 -4.10 -13.69
N GLN A 47 19.38 -5.00 -13.16
CA GLN A 47 19.32 -5.42 -11.75
C GLN A 47 19.87 -4.34 -10.81
N GLU A 48 20.90 -3.60 -11.23
CA GLU A 48 21.40 -2.41 -10.53
C GLU A 48 20.39 -1.25 -10.54
N GLU A 49 19.79 -0.92 -11.69
CA GLU A 49 18.78 0.13 -11.80
C GLU A 49 17.51 -0.19 -10.97
N MET A 50 17.05 -1.44 -11.01
CA MET A 50 15.88 -1.90 -10.26
C MET A 50 16.14 -1.89 -8.74
N GLY A 51 17.37 -2.23 -8.32
CA GLY A 51 17.77 -2.13 -6.91
C GLY A 51 17.84 -0.68 -6.41
N ALA A 52 18.37 0.24 -7.21
CA ALA A 52 18.45 1.66 -6.87
C ALA A 52 17.06 2.32 -6.75
N LEU A 53 16.13 1.98 -7.66
CA LEU A 53 14.74 2.44 -7.61
C LEU A 53 14.03 1.94 -6.35
N SER A 54 14.17 0.65 -6.02
CA SER A 54 13.57 0.07 -4.81
C SER A 54 14.09 0.72 -3.52
N ALA A 55 15.39 1.00 -3.43
CA ALA A 55 15.97 1.65 -2.26
C ALA A 55 15.51 3.11 -2.09
N ALA A 56 15.36 3.84 -3.20
CA ALA A 56 14.84 5.21 -3.17
C ALA A 56 13.35 5.24 -2.77
N GLU A 57 12.55 4.31 -3.26
CA GLU A 57 11.13 4.18 -2.93
C GLU A 57 10.92 3.80 -1.45
N GLU A 58 11.76 2.94 -0.89
CA GLU A 58 11.74 2.59 0.53
C GLU A 58 12.07 3.80 1.43
N GLN A 59 13.08 4.60 1.05
CA GLN A 59 13.45 5.82 1.76
C GLN A 59 12.36 6.90 1.69
N LEU A 60 11.71 7.06 0.53
CA LEU A 60 10.56 7.95 0.35
C LEU A 60 9.38 7.52 1.23
N THR A 61 9.10 6.21 1.30
CA THR A 61 8.01 5.66 2.11
C THR A 61 8.25 5.87 3.60
N ALA A 62 9.46 5.57 4.10
CA ALA A 62 9.81 5.76 5.51
C ALA A 62 9.76 7.24 5.94
N GLY A 63 10.21 8.16 5.08
CA GLY A 63 10.14 9.60 5.32
C GLY A 63 8.71 10.13 5.36
N ALA A 64 7.85 9.65 4.47
CA ALA A 64 6.45 10.06 4.39
C ALA A 64 5.65 9.65 5.65
N SER A 65 5.82 8.43 6.15
CA SER A 65 5.11 7.96 7.36
C SER A 65 5.47 8.77 8.60
N PHE A 66 6.74 9.15 8.76
CA PHE A 66 7.17 9.96 9.90
C PHE A 66 6.58 11.38 9.84
N GLN A 67 6.56 12.01 8.66
CA GLN A 67 5.94 13.33 8.48
C GLN A 67 4.43 13.31 8.74
N ALA A 68 3.74 12.24 8.32
CA ALA A 68 2.33 12.02 8.62
C ALA A 68 2.07 11.98 10.13
N LEU A 69 2.87 11.22 10.88
CA LEU A 69 2.77 11.14 12.33
C LEU A 69 3.05 12.49 13.00
N GLN A 70 4.09 13.20 12.59
CA GLN A 70 4.40 14.53 13.13
C GLN A 70 3.27 15.53 12.88
N THR A 71 2.62 15.44 11.72
CA THR A 71 1.48 16.29 11.38
C THR A 71 0.28 16.00 12.27
N LEU A 72 -0.03 14.72 12.51
CA LEU A 72 -1.08 14.30 13.44
C LEU A 72 -0.84 14.83 14.85
N VAL A 73 0.36 14.62 15.39
CA VAL A 73 0.72 15.09 16.74
C VAL A 73 0.50 16.60 16.85
N ARG A 74 0.97 17.39 15.88
CA ARG A 74 0.76 18.85 15.89
C ARG A 74 -0.73 19.22 15.85
N ARG A 75 -1.54 18.52 15.06
CA ARG A 75 -2.98 18.77 14.92
C ARG A 75 -3.78 18.36 16.16
N LEU A 76 -3.29 17.40 16.96
CA LEU A 76 -3.89 17.03 18.23
C LEU A 76 -3.74 18.14 19.29
N PHE A 77 -2.64 18.89 19.30
CA PHE A 77 -2.34 19.89 20.34
C PHE A 77 -2.68 21.35 19.99
N GLN A 78 -3.09 21.63 18.75
CA GLN A 78 -3.51 22.98 18.30
C GLN A 78 -4.94 23.43 18.67
N PRO A 79 -5.96 22.54 18.76
CA PRO A 79 -7.35 22.95 18.92
C PRO A 79 -7.62 23.68 20.23
N THR A 80 -8.40 24.76 20.15
CA THR A 80 -8.91 25.48 21.33
C THR A 80 -10.34 25.06 21.71
N SER A 81 -10.99 24.25 20.86
CA SER A 81 -12.31 23.69 21.08
C SER A 81 -12.37 22.20 20.72
N LEU A 82 -13.30 21.46 21.33
CA LEU A 82 -13.57 20.05 21.00
C LEU A 82 -13.94 19.85 19.53
N LYS A 83 -14.70 20.80 18.96
CA LYS A 83 -15.10 20.77 17.55
C LYS A 83 -13.88 20.82 16.63
N ASP A 84 -12.96 21.75 16.90
CA ASP A 84 -11.75 21.89 16.09
C ASP A 84 -10.84 20.67 16.20
N LEU A 85 -10.85 19.98 17.35
CA LEU A 85 -10.12 18.73 17.55
C LEU A 85 -10.69 17.62 16.67
N PHE A 86 -11.99 17.35 16.73
CA PHE A 86 -12.62 16.30 15.93
C PHE A 86 -12.42 16.53 14.43
N VAL A 87 -12.64 17.76 13.95
CA VAL A 87 -12.48 18.10 12.53
C VAL A 87 -11.01 18.04 12.10
N GLY A 88 -10.10 18.63 12.88
CA GLY A 88 -8.69 18.71 12.54
C GLY A 88 -8.00 17.35 12.51
N VAL A 89 -8.29 16.48 13.48
CA VAL A 89 -7.68 15.15 13.56
C VAL A 89 -8.26 14.22 12.50
N SER A 90 -9.58 14.18 12.33
CA SER A 90 -10.24 13.29 11.37
C SER A 90 -9.85 13.64 9.93
N SER A 91 -9.79 14.94 9.58
CA SER A 91 -9.33 15.37 8.26
C SER A 91 -7.87 15.02 7.99
N THR A 92 -7.00 15.11 9.00
CA THR A 92 -5.60 14.73 8.88
C THR A 92 -5.45 13.21 8.68
N PHE A 93 -6.23 12.39 9.40
CA PHE A 93 -6.26 10.95 9.18
C PHE A 93 -6.76 10.58 7.78
N ALA A 94 -7.81 11.24 7.29
CA ALA A 94 -8.30 11.01 5.93
C ALA A 94 -7.24 11.35 4.88
N GLN A 95 -6.45 12.41 5.08
CA GLN A 95 -5.33 12.75 4.18
C GLN A 95 -4.22 11.69 4.21
N ILE A 96 -3.86 11.19 5.40
CA ILE A 96 -2.80 10.20 5.58
C ILE A 96 -3.22 8.84 5.01
N LEU A 97 -4.50 8.48 5.14
CA LEU A 97 -5.05 7.21 4.67
C LEU A 97 -5.62 7.30 3.24
N HIS A 98 -5.16 8.26 2.45
CA HIS A 98 -5.51 8.44 1.04
C HIS A 98 -7.03 8.45 0.77
N GLY A 99 -7.79 9.15 1.61
CA GLY A 99 -9.24 9.27 1.47
C GLY A 99 -10.05 8.22 2.22
N SER A 100 -9.40 7.30 2.94
CA SER A 100 -10.13 6.43 3.87
C SER A 100 -10.67 7.27 5.03
N ALA A 101 -11.99 7.28 5.18
CA ALA A 101 -12.64 8.03 6.24
C ALA A 101 -12.33 7.44 7.63
N ALA A 102 -12.11 8.31 8.61
CA ALA A 102 -11.76 7.95 9.98
C ALA A 102 -12.66 8.68 10.97
N VAL A 103 -13.02 8.01 12.07
CA VAL A 103 -13.85 8.57 13.14
C VAL A 103 -13.03 8.56 14.43
N LEU A 104 -12.94 9.72 15.08
CA LEU A 104 -12.34 9.85 16.41
C LEU A 104 -13.42 9.70 17.48
N PHE A 105 -13.12 8.89 18.49
CA PHE A 105 -13.89 8.82 19.74
C PHE A 105 -13.04 9.30 20.91
N LEU A 106 -13.64 10.10 21.78
CA LEU A 106 -13.06 10.52 23.05
C LEU A 106 -13.78 9.79 24.18
N PHE A 107 -13.01 9.21 25.09
CA PHE A 107 -13.55 8.51 26.24
C PHE A 107 -13.61 9.45 27.45
N ASP A 108 -14.78 9.57 28.06
CA ASP A 108 -14.97 10.23 29.34
C ASP A 108 -15.10 9.17 30.46
N PRO A 109 -14.08 9.04 31.33
CA PRO A 109 -14.09 8.04 32.41
C PRO A 109 -15.10 8.35 33.51
N SER A 110 -15.57 9.59 33.65
CA SER A 110 -16.50 9.98 34.72
C SER A 110 -17.93 9.51 34.45
N SER A 111 -18.35 9.56 33.19
CA SER A 111 -19.65 9.09 32.70
C SER A 111 -19.59 7.68 32.11
N ASN A 112 -18.39 7.17 31.82
CA ASN A 112 -18.16 5.93 31.08
C ASN A 112 -18.81 5.96 29.67
N GLU A 113 -18.62 7.08 28.98
CA GLU A 113 -19.19 7.36 27.67
C GLU A 113 -18.11 7.66 26.62
N LEU A 114 -18.40 7.30 25.38
CA LEU A 114 -17.65 7.65 24.20
C LEU A 114 -18.34 8.80 23.48
N TRP A 115 -17.57 9.83 23.19
CA TRP A 115 -18.01 11.05 22.55
C TRP A 115 -17.40 11.13 21.16
N THR A 116 -18.22 11.40 20.16
CA THR A 116 -17.78 11.63 18.79
C THR A 116 -18.59 12.76 18.19
N GLN A 117 -18.02 13.47 17.22
CA GLN A 117 -18.72 14.54 16.52
C GLN A 117 -18.85 14.21 15.04
N ARG A 118 -20.07 14.33 14.51
CA ARG A 118 -20.33 14.31 13.06
C ARG A 118 -20.76 15.70 12.63
N GLU A 119 -20.23 16.10 11.47
CA GLU A 119 -20.50 17.41 10.89
C GLU A 119 -20.23 18.55 11.89
N GLU A 120 -20.55 19.77 11.52
CA GLU A 120 -20.17 20.91 12.33
C GLU A 120 -20.90 21.03 13.67
N ASN A 121 -22.04 20.35 13.87
CA ASN A 121 -22.95 20.64 14.99
C ASN A 121 -23.53 19.43 15.74
N GLN A 122 -23.23 18.17 15.38
CA GLN A 122 -23.83 17.01 16.05
C GLN A 122 -22.82 16.23 16.89
N LEU A 123 -22.84 16.47 18.20
CA LEU A 123 -22.11 15.71 19.20
C LEU A 123 -22.94 14.48 19.61
N ILE A 124 -22.31 13.32 19.59
CA ILE A 124 -22.96 12.03 19.85
C ILE A 124 -22.23 11.33 20.98
N GLN A 125 -23.05 10.80 21.89
CA GLN A 125 -22.64 10.09 23.09
C GLN A 125 -23.12 8.65 22.97
N VAL A 126 -22.23 7.71 23.23
CA VAL A 126 -22.55 6.28 23.25
C VAL A 126 -21.91 5.65 24.48
N PRO A 127 -22.55 4.67 25.13
CA PRO A 127 -21.94 3.98 26.26
C PRO A 127 -20.63 3.30 25.86
N ALA A 128 -19.61 3.41 26.70
CA ALA A 128 -18.29 2.81 26.44
C ALA A 128 -18.29 1.27 26.44
N SER A 129 -19.37 0.64 26.90
CA SER A 129 -19.56 -0.81 26.88
C SER A 129 -20.21 -1.34 25.59
N LEU A 130 -20.56 -0.45 24.65
CA LEU A 130 -21.39 -0.80 23.50
C LEU A 130 -20.64 -0.65 22.17
N GLY A 131 -20.97 -1.52 21.22
CA GLY A 131 -20.43 -1.48 19.86
C GLY A 131 -18.97 -1.94 19.76
N ILE A 132 -18.41 -1.77 18.56
CA ILE A 132 -17.03 -2.15 18.26
C ILE A 132 -16.05 -1.18 18.92
N ALA A 133 -16.37 0.12 18.95
CA ALA A 133 -15.56 1.12 19.64
C ALA A 133 -15.44 0.82 21.15
N GLY A 134 -16.55 0.49 21.82
CA GLY A 134 -16.54 0.11 23.23
C GLY A 134 -15.79 -1.20 23.50
N SER A 135 -15.95 -2.19 22.61
CA SER A 135 -15.20 -3.45 22.69
C SER A 135 -13.69 -3.23 22.54
N THR A 136 -13.27 -2.31 21.67
CA THR A 136 -11.86 -1.95 21.45
C THR A 136 -11.29 -1.22 22.66
N LEU A 137 -12.05 -0.28 23.24
CA LEU A 137 -11.68 0.43 24.46
C LEU A 137 -11.48 -0.55 25.63
N SER A 138 -12.43 -1.46 25.85
CA SER A 138 -12.39 -2.42 26.96
C SER A 138 -11.25 -3.45 26.81
N SER A 139 -11.01 -3.93 25.59
CA SER A 139 -9.95 -4.91 25.32
C SER A 139 -8.54 -4.31 25.18
N GLY A 140 -8.43 -2.99 24.97
CA GLY A 140 -7.17 -2.31 24.67
C GLY A 140 -6.48 -2.82 23.41
N SER A 141 -7.18 -3.58 22.57
CA SER A 141 -6.60 -4.30 21.43
C SER A 141 -7.13 -3.72 20.12
N THR A 142 -6.23 -3.45 19.18
CA THR A 142 -6.60 -3.03 17.81
C THR A 142 -7.33 -4.16 17.09
N LEU A 143 -8.45 -3.83 16.44
CA LEU A 143 -9.29 -4.79 15.72
C LEU A 143 -9.22 -4.50 14.22
N LEU A 144 -8.90 -5.53 13.43
CA LEU A 144 -9.05 -5.54 11.98
C LEU A 144 -10.26 -6.41 11.63
N ILE A 145 -11.33 -5.79 11.15
CA ILE A 145 -12.61 -6.46 10.91
C ILE A 145 -12.96 -6.38 9.42
N VAL A 146 -12.81 -7.49 8.69
CA VAL A 146 -13.54 -7.75 7.43
C VAL A 146 -15.04 -7.72 7.76
N ASP A 147 -16.01 -7.36 6.93
CA ASP A 147 -17.44 -7.22 7.32
C ASP A 147 -17.81 -6.81 8.78
N VAL A 148 -17.82 -5.50 9.01
CA VAL A 148 -18.14 -4.85 10.29
C VAL A 148 -19.54 -5.20 10.80
N SER A 149 -20.53 -5.43 9.94
CA SER A 149 -21.90 -5.71 10.38
C SER A 149 -22.18 -7.17 10.69
N ALA A 150 -21.31 -8.08 10.27
CA ALA A 150 -21.39 -9.49 10.64
C ALA A 150 -20.73 -9.74 12.01
N ASP A 151 -19.96 -8.78 12.53
CA ASP A 151 -19.32 -8.90 13.84
C ASP A 151 -20.38 -8.93 14.97
N PRO A 152 -20.32 -9.89 15.90
CA PRO A 152 -21.30 -10.01 16.99
C PRO A 152 -21.30 -8.81 17.95
N ARG A 153 -20.23 -8.00 17.95
CA ARG A 153 -20.11 -6.79 18.77
C ARG A 153 -20.70 -5.57 18.08
N PHE A 154 -21.11 -5.69 16.81
CA PHE A 154 -21.71 -4.62 16.04
C PHE A 154 -23.03 -4.18 16.67
N HIS A 155 -23.12 -2.89 16.96
CA HIS A 155 -24.33 -2.25 17.43
C HIS A 155 -24.89 -1.32 16.35
N PRO A 156 -26.09 -1.61 15.79
CA PRO A 156 -26.64 -0.86 14.67
C PRO A 156 -26.73 0.65 14.91
N MET A 157 -27.09 1.13 16.10
CA MET A 157 -27.16 2.59 16.31
C MET A 157 -25.79 3.27 16.43
N VAL A 158 -24.76 2.55 16.89
CA VAL A 158 -23.44 3.14 17.22
C VAL A 158 -22.46 2.94 16.07
N ASP A 159 -22.36 1.71 15.58
CA ASP A 159 -21.38 1.35 14.57
C ASP A 159 -21.90 1.66 13.16
N GLN A 160 -23.21 1.56 12.89
CA GLN A 160 -23.76 2.07 11.62
C GLN A 160 -23.62 3.59 11.54
N PHE A 161 -23.61 4.28 12.69
CA PHE A 161 -23.31 5.69 12.74
C PHE A 161 -21.84 5.95 12.37
N ALA A 162 -20.87 5.20 12.89
CA ALA A 162 -19.49 5.33 12.43
C ALA A 162 -19.34 5.03 10.93
N LEU A 163 -20.12 4.08 10.38
CA LEU A 163 -20.06 3.66 8.97
C LEU A 163 -20.79 4.60 8.00
N SER A 164 -21.92 5.18 8.39
CA SER A 164 -22.76 6.03 7.50
C SER A 164 -22.17 7.42 7.26
N GLY A 165 -21.30 7.90 8.17
CA GLY A 165 -20.53 9.12 7.98
C GLY A 165 -19.32 8.95 7.04
N LEU A 166 -19.05 7.73 6.55
CA LEU A 166 -17.97 7.41 5.62
C LEU A 166 -18.34 7.62 4.14
N GLN A 167 -19.56 8.11 3.85
CA GLN A 167 -20.04 8.38 2.50
C GLN A 167 -20.33 9.88 2.34
N GLN A 168 -19.35 10.67 1.89
CA GLN A 168 -19.37 11.81 0.93
C GLN A 168 -17.88 12.16 0.67
N ASP A 169 -17.32 12.16 -0.54
CA ASP A 169 -17.71 12.86 -1.77
C ASP A 169 -17.52 11.98 -3.02
N ASP A 170 -18.60 11.73 -3.75
CA ASP A 170 -18.54 11.43 -5.20
C ASP A 170 -19.55 12.35 -5.88
N SER A 171 -19.34 13.66 -5.77
CA SER A 171 -20.06 14.65 -6.56
C SER A 171 -19.38 14.79 -7.93
N THR A 172 -19.45 13.77 -8.77
CA THR A 172 -19.49 13.95 -10.23
C THR A 172 -20.05 12.71 -10.94
N ILE A 173 -21.21 12.93 -11.59
CA ILE A 173 -21.76 12.22 -12.76
C ILE A 173 -22.74 11.06 -12.48
N SER A 174 -24.01 11.39 -12.74
CA SER A 174 -25.09 10.60 -13.36
C SER A 174 -25.54 9.28 -12.75
N GLN A 175 -26.83 9.26 -12.44
CA GLN A 175 -27.65 8.09 -12.18
C GLN A 175 -27.33 6.93 -13.13
N SER A 176 -26.79 5.85 -12.57
CA SER A 176 -27.10 4.50 -13.03
C SER A 176 -26.96 3.55 -11.86
N ASN A 177 -27.90 2.61 -11.75
CA ASN A 177 -28.02 1.61 -10.71
C ASN A 177 -26.67 0.97 -10.35
N LEU A 178 -26.06 1.39 -9.24
CA LEU A 178 -24.89 0.76 -8.66
C LEU A 178 -25.34 0.06 -7.39
N ASN A 179 -25.29 -1.28 -7.44
CA ASN A 179 -25.43 -2.15 -6.28
C ASN A 179 -24.53 -1.64 -5.15
N TYR A 180 -25.15 -1.30 -4.04
CA TYR A 180 -24.53 -0.75 -2.84
C TYR A 180 -23.54 -1.77 -2.27
N SER A 181 -22.24 -1.60 -2.53
CA SER A 181 -21.22 -2.41 -1.88
C SER A 181 -20.94 -1.82 -0.50
N LYS A 182 -21.46 -2.50 0.52
CA LYS A 182 -21.22 -2.24 1.94
C LYS A 182 -19.72 -2.22 2.23
N PRO A 183 -19.21 -1.34 3.11
CA PRO A 183 -17.81 -1.42 3.55
C PRO A 183 -17.58 -2.76 4.27
N THR A 184 -16.97 -3.68 3.54
CA THR A 184 -16.24 -4.83 4.08
C THR A 184 -14.91 -4.26 4.57
N HIS A 185 -14.26 -4.67 5.65
CA HIS A 185 -12.97 -4.09 6.09
C HIS A 185 -13.06 -2.69 6.75
N GLY A 186 -12.77 -2.67 8.05
CA GLY A 186 -12.50 -1.47 8.84
C GLY A 186 -11.31 -1.71 9.79
N MET A 187 -10.55 -0.66 10.07
CA MET A 187 -9.49 -0.66 11.09
C MET A 187 -9.94 0.19 12.28
N VAL A 188 -9.90 -0.39 13.48
CA VAL A 188 -10.21 0.32 14.73
C VAL A 188 -9.01 0.21 15.66
N SER A 189 -8.42 1.35 16.01
CA SER A 189 -7.25 1.43 16.89
C SER A 189 -7.65 1.43 18.36
N SER A 190 -6.82 0.82 19.21
CA SER A 190 -6.91 0.93 20.66
C SER A 190 -6.78 2.39 21.15
N ALA A 191 -7.36 2.66 22.32
CA ALA A 191 -7.27 3.96 22.98
C ALA A 191 -5.83 4.23 23.47
N LEU A 192 -5.36 5.47 23.30
CA LEU A 192 -4.09 5.93 23.86
C LEU A 192 -4.25 6.11 25.38
N VAL A 193 -4.05 5.04 26.14
CA VAL A 193 -4.08 5.09 27.61
C VAL A 193 -2.69 5.46 28.12
N SER A 194 -2.63 6.51 28.95
CA SER A 194 -1.44 6.82 29.75
C SER A 194 -1.23 5.69 30.76
N THR A 195 -0.07 5.02 30.71
CA THR A 195 0.30 3.98 31.68
C THR A 195 0.68 4.56 33.05
N ASP A 196 0.74 5.88 33.17
CA ASP A 196 1.15 6.58 34.39
C ASP A 196 -0.08 7.03 35.18
N GLY A 197 -0.67 6.10 35.92
CA GLY A 197 -1.82 6.33 36.79
C GLY A 197 -1.97 5.22 37.82
N SER A 198 -1.01 5.14 38.75
CA SER A 198 -1.11 4.42 40.03
C SER A 198 -1.47 5.39 41.14
#